data_AF-K3W7P5-F1
#
_entry.id   AF-K3W7P5-F1
#
_cell.length_a   1.000
_cell.length_b   1.000
_cell.length_c   1.000
_cell.angle_alpha   90.00
_cell.angle_beta   90.00
_cell.angle_gamma   90.00
#
_symmetry.space_group_name_H-M   'P 1'
#
loop_
_entity.id
_entity.type
_entity.pdbx_description
1 polymer ?
#
loop_
_entity_poly.entity_id
_entity_poly.type
_entity_poly.pdbx_seq_one_letter_code
_entity_poly.pdbx_strand_id
1 'polypeptide(L)'
;MALRVAGEKIAGKTSSPAVTLYRYITKQVPRVLTLYDISMEPAEARLAVQALFRKHADVKDPRVVDMLITKANMELEETLMQWKQKVHLLTLLESGAALRADKKNDVKTVEDSLANFYAGLDDDEDEDDWDLSEAKN
;
A
#
# COMPACT_ATOMS: atom_id res chain seq x y z
N MET A 1 -43.43 7.47 9.02
CA MET A 1 -42.86 7.08 7.71
C MET A 1 -42.18 8.28 7.06
N ALA A 2 -40.93 8.61 7.42
CA ALA A 2 -40.19 9.70 6.76
C ALA A 2 -38.65 9.50 6.74
N LEU A 3 -38.10 8.70 7.65
CA LEU A 3 -36.65 8.49 7.73
C LEU A 3 -36.12 7.42 6.75
N ARG A 4 -37.00 6.58 6.18
CA ARG A 4 -36.61 5.52 5.22
C ARG A 4 -36.50 5.99 3.76
N VAL A 5 -37.08 7.14 3.41
CA VAL A 5 -37.13 7.64 2.02
C VAL A 5 -35.91 8.49 1.66
N ALA A 6 -35.19 9.03 2.65
CA ALA A 6 -33.95 9.78 2.43
C ALA A 6 -32.73 8.89 2.13
N GLY A 7 -32.80 7.58 2.42
CA GLY A 7 -31.70 6.64 2.22
C GLY A 7 -31.47 6.26 0.75
N GLU A 8 -32.50 6.35 -0.10
CA GLU A 8 -32.39 5.95 -1.52
C GLU A 8 -31.60 6.94 -2.37
N LYS A 9 -31.57 8.23 -2.02
CA LYS A 9 -30.80 9.26 -2.77
C LYS A 9 -29.32 9.33 -2.38
N ILE A 10 -28.90 8.65 -1.31
CA ILE A 10 -27.47 8.50 -0.93
C ILE A 10 -26.84 7.28 -1.66
N ALA A 11 -27.63 6.50 -2.40
CA ALA A 11 -27.17 5.35 -3.17
C ALA A 11 -26.23 5.70 -4.35
N GLY A 12 -26.00 6.98 -4.65
CA GLY A 12 -25.20 7.45 -5.78
C GLY A 12 -23.67 7.42 -5.60
N LYS A 13 -23.14 7.00 -4.44
CA LYS A 13 -21.70 6.79 -4.28
C LYS A 13 -21.44 5.73 -3.22
N THR A 14 -21.60 4.46 -3.58
CA THR A 14 -21.01 3.37 -2.80
C THR A 14 -19.50 3.66 -2.69
N SER A 15 -19.00 3.83 -1.46
CA SER A 15 -17.56 4.04 -1.29
C SER A 15 -16.82 2.83 -1.83
N SER A 16 -15.73 3.04 -2.58
CA SER A 16 -15.00 1.91 -3.17
C SER A 16 -14.68 0.86 -2.11
N PRO A 17 -14.81 -0.44 -2.43
CA PRO A 17 -14.58 -1.52 -1.46
C PRO A 17 -13.23 -1.40 -0.74
N ALA A 18 -12.19 -0.96 -1.46
CA ALA A 18 -10.86 -0.67 -0.91
C ALA A 18 -10.87 0.42 0.18
N VAL A 19 -11.64 1.49 0.01
CA VAL A 19 -11.74 2.58 1.00
C VAL A 19 -12.49 2.11 2.25
N THR A 20 -13.52 1.27 2.08
CA THR A 20 -14.20 0.64 3.22
C THR A 20 -13.25 -0.25 4.02
N LEU A 21 -12.46 -1.06 3.33
CA LEU A 21 -11.44 -1.91 3.96
C LEU A 21 -10.37 -1.09 4.69
N TYR A 22 -9.84 -0.04 4.06
CA TYR A 22 -8.86 0.84 4.69
C TYR A 22 -9.37 1.47 6.00
N ARG A 23 -10.62 1.96 6.00
CA ARG A 23 -11.26 2.48 7.22
C ARG A 23 -11.44 1.42 8.29
N TYR A 24 -11.68 0.18 7.91
CA TYR A 24 -11.81 -0.92 8.86
C TYR A 24 -10.45 -1.26 9.49
N ILE A 25 -9.41 -1.43 8.67
CA ILE A 25 -8.04 -1.73 9.15
C ILE A 25 -7.54 -0.62 10.08
N THR A 26 -7.65 0.65 9.68
CA THR A 26 -7.16 1.78 10.49
C THR A 26 -7.79 1.88 11.88
N LYS A 27 -9.03 1.39 12.05
CA LYS A 27 -9.69 1.27 13.35
C LYS A 27 -9.13 0.10 14.18
N GLN A 28 -8.73 -0.99 13.55
CA GLN A 28 -8.15 -2.16 14.22
C GLN A 28 -6.66 -1.98 14.56
N VAL A 29 -5.92 -1.10 13.87
CA VAL A 29 -4.48 -0.88 14.10
C VAL A 29 -4.10 -0.73 15.58
N PRO A 30 -4.73 0.15 16.39
CA PRO A 30 -4.36 0.29 17.79
C PRO A 30 -4.55 -1.00 18.60
N ARG A 31 -5.62 -1.74 18.31
CA ARG A 31 -5.90 -3.04 18.95
C ARG A 31 -4.81 -4.06 18.60
N VAL A 32 -4.42 -4.13 17.33
CA VAL A 32 -3.34 -5.04 16.86
C VAL A 32 -2.01 -4.68 17.53
N LEU A 33 -1.64 -3.40 17.60
CA LEU A 33 -0.41 -2.97 18.27
C LEU A 33 -0.36 -3.42 19.74
N THR A 34 -1.48 -3.28 20.47
CA THR A 34 -1.55 -3.75 21.86
C THR A 34 -1.53 -5.27 21.98
N LEU A 35 -2.12 -5.99 21.01
CA LEU A 35 -2.21 -7.45 21.03
C LEU A 35 -0.85 -8.12 20.82
N TYR A 36 0.02 -7.47 20.05
CA TYR A 36 1.35 -7.95 19.68
C TYR A 36 2.50 -7.24 20.42
N ASP A 37 2.16 -6.35 21.35
CA ASP A 37 3.11 -5.56 22.14
C ASP A 37 4.17 -4.86 21.27
N ILE A 38 3.71 -4.17 20.22
CA ILE A 38 4.56 -3.42 19.29
C ILE A 38 4.67 -1.98 19.77
N SER A 39 5.89 -1.52 20.03
CA SER A 39 6.20 -0.19 20.58
C SER A 39 6.17 0.96 19.55
N MET A 40 5.42 0.82 18.46
CA MET A 40 5.28 1.84 17.41
C MET A 40 4.12 2.79 17.73
N GLU A 41 4.25 4.07 17.35
CA GLU A 41 3.14 5.01 17.52
C GLU A 41 1.94 4.60 16.65
N PRO A 42 0.70 4.59 17.18
CA PRO A 42 -0.48 4.26 16.39
C PRO A 42 -0.69 5.19 15.17
N ALA A 43 -0.21 6.43 15.22
CA ALA A 43 -0.26 7.34 14.09
C ALA A 43 0.69 6.89 12.97
N GLU A 44 1.92 6.53 13.31
CA GLU A 44 2.92 6.02 12.37
C GLU A 44 2.47 4.71 11.72
N ALA A 45 1.94 3.77 12.52
CA ALA A 45 1.43 2.51 11.99
C ALA A 45 0.28 2.71 10.98
N ARG A 46 -0.62 3.68 11.22
CA ARG A 46 -1.68 4.02 10.25
C ARG A 46 -1.12 4.61 8.96
N LEU A 47 -0.04 5.39 9.04
CA LEU A 47 0.64 5.93 7.87
C LEU A 47 1.37 4.85 7.08
N ALA A 48 2.00 3.88 7.75
CA ALA A 48 2.61 2.71 7.10
C ALA A 48 1.54 1.89 6.35
N VAL A 49 0.39 1.62 6.97
CA VAL A 49 -0.75 0.98 6.30
C VAL A 49 -1.22 1.80 5.10
N GLN A 50 -1.29 3.13 5.21
CA GLN A 50 -1.67 3.98 4.08
C GLN A 50 -0.68 3.86 2.91
N ALA A 51 0.63 3.77 3.19
CA ALA A 51 1.65 3.59 2.17
C ALA A 51 1.50 2.25 1.43
N LEU A 52 1.20 1.17 2.15
CA LEU A 52 0.92 -0.14 1.56
C LEU A 52 -0.29 -0.11 0.61
N PHE A 53 -1.37 0.60 0.98
CA PHE A 53 -2.50 0.81 0.08
C PHE A 53 -2.14 1.64 -1.15
N ARG A 54 -1.26 2.64 -0.99
CA ARG A 54 -0.80 3.49 -2.09
C ARG A 54 0.16 2.79 -3.05
N LYS A 55 0.91 1.79 -2.60
CA LYS A 55 1.75 0.94 -3.45
C LYS A 55 0.96 0.30 -4.60
N HIS A 56 -0.33 0.04 -4.39
CA HIS A 56 -1.22 -0.57 -5.38
C HIS A 56 -2.16 0.44 -6.04
N ALA A 57 -1.87 1.75 -5.98
CA ALA A 57 -2.72 2.79 -6.56
C ALA A 57 -2.78 2.74 -8.10
N ASP A 58 -1.74 2.22 -8.74
CA ASP A 58 -1.63 2.19 -10.21
C ASP A 58 -2.38 1.01 -10.84
N VAL A 59 -2.90 0.09 -10.03
CA VAL A 59 -3.65 -1.09 -10.50
C VAL A 59 -5.03 -0.66 -11.00
N LYS A 60 -5.24 -0.78 -12.32
CA LYS A 60 -6.49 -0.38 -12.99
C LYS A 60 -7.45 -1.55 -13.25
N ASP A 61 -6.96 -2.79 -13.31
CA ASP A 61 -7.80 -3.96 -13.59
C ASP A 61 -8.69 -4.31 -12.37
N PRO A 62 -10.03 -4.28 -12.50
CA PRO A 62 -10.94 -4.60 -11.40
C PRO A 62 -10.74 -6.01 -10.82
N ARG A 63 -10.34 -7.00 -11.63
CA ARG A 63 -10.14 -8.37 -11.14
C ARG A 63 -8.97 -8.46 -10.16
N VAL A 64 -7.91 -7.71 -10.45
CA VAL A 64 -6.73 -7.64 -9.59
C VAL A 64 -7.07 -6.86 -8.32
N VAL A 65 -7.87 -5.79 -8.42
CA VAL A 65 -8.35 -5.03 -7.26
C VAL A 65 -9.15 -5.92 -6.31
N ASP A 66 -10.09 -6.71 -6.81
CA ASP A 66 -10.89 -7.63 -5.99
C ASP A 66 -10.04 -8.70 -5.32
N MET A 67 -9.04 -9.23 -6.03
CA MET A 67 -8.08 -10.17 -5.47
C MET A 67 -7.25 -9.53 -4.33
N LEU A 68 -6.76 -8.31 -4.54
CA LEU A 68 -5.98 -7.58 -3.52
C LEU A 68 -6.82 -7.29 -2.27
N ILE A 69 -8.09 -6.91 -2.45
CA ILE A 69 -9.03 -6.70 -1.34
C ILE A 69 -9.25 -8.01 -0.57
N THR A 70 -9.42 -9.12 -1.28
CA THR A 70 -9.61 -10.44 -0.66
C THR A 70 -8.38 -10.84 0.15
N LYS A 71 -7.18 -10.69 -0.42
CA LYS A 71 -5.91 -10.95 0.29
C LYS A 71 -5.76 -10.08 1.54
N ALA A 72 -6.06 -8.80 1.44
CA ALA A 72 -5.96 -7.88 2.58
C ALA A 72 -6.99 -8.16 3.68
N ASN A 73 -8.17 -8.68 3.34
CA ASN A 73 -9.13 -9.16 4.34
C ASN A 73 -8.64 -10.42 5.05
N MET A 74 -8.07 -11.38 4.31
CA MET A 74 -7.47 -12.59 4.89
C MET A 74 -6.32 -12.23 5.84
N GLU A 75 -5.43 -11.34 5.40
CA GLU A 75 -4.34 -10.80 6.22
C GLU A 75 -4.86 -10.23 7.54
N LEU A 76 -5.91 -9.42 7.49
CA LEU A 76 -6.51 -8.82 8.68
C LEU A 76 -7.12 -9.88 9.60
N GLU A 77 -7.82 -10.88 9.06
CA GLU A 77 -8.41 -11.96 9.85
C GLU A 77 -7.32 -12.76 10.59
N GLU A 78 -6.24 -13.13 9.90
CA GLU A 78 -5.10 -13.83 10.49
C GLU A 78 -4.45 -13.05 11.65
N THR A 79 -4.36 -11.71 11.51
CA THR A 79 -3.82 -10.85 12.58
C THR A 79 -4.77 -10.71 13.76
N LEU A 80 -6.08 -10.68 13.51
CA LEU A 80 -7.09 -10.58 14.59
C LEU A 80 -7.25 -11.91 15.34
N MET A 81 -7.13 -13.04 14.63
CA MET A 81 -7.18 -14.38 15.21
C MET A 81 -5.85 -14.85 15.83
N GLN A 82 -4.82 -14.00 15.78
CA GLN A 82 -3.47 -14.30 16.28
C GLN A 82 -2.82 -15.53 15.63
N TRP A 83 -3.13 -15.80 14.36
CA TRP A 83 -2.46 -16.86 13.61
C TRP A 83 -1.05 -16.45 13.16
N LYS A 84 -0.78 -15.14 13.12
CA LYS A 84 0.55 -14.58 12.82
C LYS A 84 1.36 -14.30 14.06
N GLN A 85 2.67 -14.42 13.95
CA GLN A 85 3.65 -13.96 14.94
C GLN A 85 3.96 -12.47 14.80
N LYS A 86 4.40 -11.85 15.90
CA LYS A 86 4.85 -10.44 15.99
C LYS A 86 5.83 -10.04 14.87
N VAL A 87 6.77 -10.92 14.51
CA VAL A 87 7.79 -10.65 13.49
C VAL A 87 7.16 -10.30 12.14
N HIS A 88 6.11 -11.02 11.72
CA HIS A 88 5.44 -10.75 10.45
C HIS A 88 4.77 -9.37 10.39
N LEU A 89 4.26 -8.89 11.54
CA LEU A 89 3.70 -7.55 11.63
C LEU A 89 4.77 -6.47 11.64
N LEU A 90 5.89 -6.72 12.32
CA LEU A 90 7.03 -5.79 12.31
C LEU A 90 7.58 -5.62 10.91
N THR A 91 7.85 -6.70 10.18
CA THR A 91 8.35 -6.64 8.80
C THR A 91 7.35 -5.94 7.88
N LEU A 92 6.04 -6.19 8.06
CA LEU A 92 5.00 -5.51 7.29
C LEU A 92 4.97 -4.00 7.56
N LEU A 93 4.99 -3.58 8.83
CA LEU A 93 4.97 -2.16 9.22
C LEU A 93 6.25 -1.44 8.79
N GLU A 94 7.41 -2.09 8.93
CA GLU A 94 8.69 -1.56 8.47
C GLU A 94 8.73 -1.40 6.95
N SER A 95 8.22 -2.38 6.19
CA SER A 95 8.10 -2.24 4.73
C SER A 95 7.21 -1.06 4.33
N GLY A 96 6.11 -0.83 5.06
CA GLY A 96 5.24 0.32 4.84
C GLY A 96 5.90 1.66 5.23
N ALA A 97 6.75 1.66 6.25
CA ALA A 97 7.54 2.82 6.65
C ALA A 97 8.63 3.15 5.61
N ALA A 98 9.33 2.14 5.08
CA ALA A 98 10.35 2.29 4.04
C ALA A 98 9.79 2.93 2.76
N LEU A 99 8.62 2.48 2.28
CA LEU A 99 7.93 3.07 1.12
C LEU A 99 7.63 4.57 1.28
N ARG A 100 7.52 5.06 2.51
CA ARG A 100 7.37 6.50 2.77
C ARG A 100 8.69 7.25 2.75
N ALA A 101 9.79 6.59 3.12
CA ALA A 101 11.12 7.16 3.10
C ALA A 101 11.62 7.32 1.65
N ASP A 102 11.39 6.33 0.80
CA ASP A 102 11.80 6.36 -0.62
C ASP A 102 11.23 7.57 -1.36
N LYS A 103 9.97 7.91 -1.09
CA LYS A 103 9.32 9.09 -1.70
C LYS A 103 9.96 10.43 -1.32
N LYS A 104 10.75 10.50 -0.25
CA LYS A 104 11.55 11.69 0.07
C LYS A 104 12.85 11.76 -0.72
N ASN A 105 13.34 10.62 -1.21
CA ASN A 105 14.63 10.47 -1.89
C ASN A 105 14.51 10.51 -3.43
N ASP A 106 13.31 10.69 -3.99
CA ASP A 106 13.08 10.78 -5.46
C ASP A 106 13.84 11.96 -6.13
N VAL A 107 14.38 12.90 -5.35
CA VAL A 107 15.36 13.88 -5.85
C VAL A 107 16.70 13.16 -5.97
N LYS A 108 16.89 12.40 -7.06
CA LYS A 108 18.19 11.82 -7.42
C LYS A 108 19.20 12.95 -7.62
N THR A 109 20.02 13.21 -6.61
CA THR A 109 21.10 14.18 -6.73
C THR A 109 22.22 13.52 -7.53
N VAL A 110 23.05 14.32 -8.23
CA VAL A 110 24.22 13.79 -8.97
C VAL A 110 25.12 12.93 -8.07
N GLU A 111 25.19 13.27 -6.78
CA GLU A 111 25.92 12.53 -5.75
C GLU A 111 25.35 11.11 -5.53
N ASP A 112 24.03 10.94 -5.56
CA ASP A 112 23.37 9.63 -5.40
C ASP A 112 23.64 8.73 -6.62
N SER A 113 23.63 9.32 -7.82
CA SER A 113 24.00 8.60 -9.06
C SER A 113 25.47 8.18 -9.06
N LEU A 114 26.39 9.06 -8.62
CA LEU A 114 27.81 8.72 -8.49
C LEU A 114 28.05 7.67 -7.41
N ALA A 115 27.32 7.73 -6.29
CA ALA A 115 27.40 6.73 -5.23
C ALA A 115 26.96 5.33 -5.71
N ASN A 116 25.86 5.24 -6.47
CA ASN A 116 25.44 3.98 -7.09
C ASN A 116 26.49 3.45 -8.08
N PHE A 117 27.07 4.32 -8.90
CA PHE A 117 28.16 3.99 -9.83
C PHE A 117 29.40 3.46 -9.08
N TYR A 118 29.83 4.11 -8.00
CA TYR A 118 30.97 3.63 -7.19
C TYR A 118 30.65 2.36 -6.38
N ALA A 119 29.39 2.11 -6.06
CA ALA A 119 28.94 0.90 -5.38
C ALA A 119 28.84 -0.32 -6.32
N GLY A 120 28.92 -0.12 -7.65
CA GLY A 120 28.76 -1.18 -8.65
C GLY A 120 27.35 -1.75 -8.70
N LEU A 121 26.34 -0.97 -8.26
CA LEU A 121 24.95 -1.24 -8.62
C LEU A 121 24.73 -0.63 -10.02
N ASP A 122 25.07 -1.40 -11.06
CA ASP A 122 24.70 -1.06 -12.43
C ASP A 122 23.16 -1.24 -12.57
N ASP A 123 22.47 -0.18 -12.95
CA ASP A 123 21.04 -0.21 -13.28
C ASP A 123 20.92 -0.82 -14.68
N ASP A 124 20.95 -2.15 -14.78
CA ASP A 124 20.83 -2.90 -16.04
C ASP A 124 19.43 -2.76 -16.70
N GLU A 125 18.54 -1.89 -16.18
CA GLU A 125 17.19 -1.68 -16.72
C GLU A 125 17.11 -0.70 -17.92
N ASP A 126 18.25 -0.19 -18.41
CA ASP A 126 18.30 0.46 -19.73
C ASP A 126 18.46 -0.61 -20.84
N GLU A 127 17.52 -1.56 -20.92
CA GLU A 127 17.43 -2.48 -22.07
C GLU A 127 16.79 -1.71 -23.24
N ASP A 128 17.64 -1.32 -24.20
CA ASP A 128 17.35 -0.53 -25.39
C ASP A 128 15.99 -0.83 -26.09
N ASP A 129 14.96 -0.02 -25.84
CA ASP A 129 13.81 0.10 -26.75
C ASP A 129 14.21 1.03 -27.90
N TRP A 130 14.99 0.47 -28.84
CA TRP A 130 15.36 1.14 -30.09
C TRP A 130 14.13 1.20 -31.00
N ASP A 131 13.37 2.27 -30.81
CA ASP A 131 12.15 2.71 -31.51
C ASP A 131 12.04 2.21 -32.98
N LEU A 132 11.24 1.16 -33.21
CA LEU A 132 10.85 0.64 -34.53
C LEU A 132 9.79 1.53 -35.22
N SER A 133 9.85 2.86 -35.05
CA SER A 133 8.87 3.80 -35.58
C SER A 133 9.08 4.24 -37.04
N GLU A 134 10.03 3.64 -37.77
CA GLU A 134 10.27 3.91 -39.20
C GLU A 134 10.06 2.69 -40.10
N ALA A 135 8.82 2.20 -40.23
CA ALA A 135 8.45 1.29 -41.32
C ALA A 135 6.96 1.39 -41.69
N LYS A 136 6.48 2.60 -41.99
CA LYS A 136 5.29 2.78 -42.82
C LYS A 136 5.53 3.88 -43.85
N ASN A 137 5.95 3.44 -45.03
CA ASN A 137 5.60 4.01 -46.33
C ASN A 137 5.47 2.89 -47.33
#